data_AF-A0A521X7W8-F1
#
_entry.id   AF-A0A521X7W8-F1
#
_cell.length_a   1.000
_cell.length_b   1.000
_cell.length_c   1.000
_cell.angle_alpha   90.00
_cell.angle_beta   90.00
_cell.angle_gamma   90.00
#
_symmetry.space_group_name_H-M   'P 1'
#
loop_
_entity.id
_entity.type
_entity.pdbx_description
1 polymer ?
#
loop_
_entity_poly.entity_id
_entity_poly.type
_entity_poly.pdbx_seq_one_letter_code
_entity_poly.pdbx_strand_id
1 'polypeptide(L)' 'YREAIKLSEIDGIPQKEVAKKLGISLSGAKSRVQRGRKMLKDLLFECCHFEFDRSGGVIDYYPHVTTCCPVCRDE' A
#
# COMPACT_ATOMS: atom_id res chain seq x y z
N TYR A 1 6.74 -3.28 -8.38
CA TYR A 1 6.37 -2.36 -7.28
C TYR A 1 6.04 -3.09 -6.00
N ARG A 2 5.15 -4.10 -6.04
CA ARG A 2 4.77 -4.98 -4.92
C ARG A 2 5.94 -5.35 -4.00
N GLU A 3 7.03 -5.89 -4.54
CA GLU A 3 8.17 -6.34 -3.72
C GLU A 3 8.80 -5.21 -2.89
N ALA A 4 8.94 -4.01 -3.46
CA ALA A 4 9.50 -2.87 -2.76
C ALA A 4 8.59 -2.40 -1.60
N ILE A 5 7.26 -2.47 -1.78
CA ILE A 5 6.28 -2.18 -0.73
C ILE A 5 6.30 -3.23 0.35
N LYS A 6 6.27 -4.52 -0.02
CA LYS A 6 6.31 -5.62 0.94
C LYS A 6 7.53 -5.49 1.86
N LEU A 7 8.72 -5.38 1.27
CA LEU A 7 9.95 -5.24 2.04
C LEU A 7 9.96 -3.97 2.91
N SER A 8 9.50 -2.83 2.40
CA SER A 8 9.60 -1.55 3.12
C SER A 8 8.52 -1.34 4.17
N GLU A 9 7.26 -1.61 3.85
CA GLU A 9 6.09 -1.23 4.66
C GLU A 9 5.58 -2.40 5.51
N ILE A 10 5.71 -3.65 5.03
CA ILE A 10 5.23 -4.84 5.74
C ILE A 10 6.36 -5.45 6.56
N ASP A 11 7.53 -5.64 5.93
CA ASP A 11 8.69 -6.24 6.60
C ASP A 11 9.55 -5.19 7.34
N GLY A 12 9.20 -3.90 7.25
CA GLY A 12 9.86 -2.80 7.95
C GLY A 12 11.32 -2.53 7.54
N ILE A 13 11.76 -3.04 6.38
CA ILE A 13 13.14 -2.93 5.94
C ILE A 13 13.41 -1.49 5.45
N PRO A 14 14.48 -0.82 5.95
CA PRO A 14 14.83 0.52 5.48
C PRO A 14 15.06 0.55 3.97
N GLN A 15 14.58 1.59 3.28
CA GLN A 15 14.63 1.69 1.81
C GLN A 15 16.05 1.59 1.21
N LYS A 16 17.08 1.95 1.99
CA LYS A 16 18.49 1.74 1.61
C LYS A 16 18.86 0.26 1.49
N GLU A 17 18.36 -0.58 2.40
CA GLU A 17 18.57 -2.03 2.35
C GLU A 17 17.66 -2.70 1.33
N VAL A 18 16.44 -2.15 1.10
CA VAL A 18 15.59 -2.55 -0.03
C VAL A 18 16.32 -2.35 -1.36
N ALA A 19 17.01 -1.21 -1.53
CA ALA A 19 17.79 -0.92 -2.74
C ALA A 19 18.88 -1.99 -2.98
N LYS A 20 19.62 -2.37 -1.93
CA LYS A 20 20.62 -3.44 -2.02
C LYS A 20 19.99 -4.79 -2.35
N LYS A 21 18.93 -5.19 -1.65
CA LYS A 21 18.22 -6.47 -1.86
C LYS A 21 17.67 -6.61 -3.29
N LEU A 22 17.21 -5.50 -3.86
CA LEU A 22 16.64 -5.48 -5.21
C LEU A 22 17.67 -5.16 -6.32
N GLY A 23 18.94 -4.91 -5.98
CA GLY A 23 19.97 -4.56 -6.96
C GLY A 23 19.71 -3.25 -7.71
N ILE A 24 19.12 -2.26 -7.04
CA ILE A 24 18.76 -0.95 -7.64
C ILE A 24 19.37 0.21 -6.86
N SER A 25 19.36 1.41 -7.44
CA SER A 25 19.76 2.62 -6.73
C SER A 25 18.80 2.96 -5.59
N LEU A 26 19.29 3.71 -4.59
CA LEU A 26 18.44 4.24 -3.51
C LEU A 26 17.30 5.11 -4.05
N SER A 27 17.57 5.94 -5.06
CA SER A 27 16.53 6.74 -5.72
C SER A 27 15.50 5.85 -6.45
N GLY A 28 15.94 4.75 -7.06
CA GLY A 28 15.07 3.74 -7.66
C GLY A 28 14.17 3.05 -6.63
N ALA A 29 14.72 2.67 -5.47
CA ALA A 29 13.94 2.09 -4.37
C ALA A 29 12.89 3.06 -3.83
N LYS A 30 13.28 4.31 -3.55
CA LYS A 30 12.37 5.39 -3.14
C LYS A 30 11.21 5.57 -4.12
N SER A 31 11.53 5.64 -5.41
CA SER A 31 10.54 5.82 -6.48
C SER A 31 9.58 4.64 -6.58
N ARG A 32 10.07 3.40 -6.45
CA ARG A 32 9.23 2.19 -6.47
C ARG A 32 8.32 2.09 -5.25
N VAL A 33 8.81 2.44 -4.06
CA VAL A 33 8.01 2.50 -2.83
C VAL A 33 6.94 3.58 -2.95
N GLN A 34 7.29 4.78 -3.40
CA GLN A 34 6.29 5.85 -3.58
C GLN A 34 5.18 5.45 -4.56
N ARG A 35 5.53 4.94 -5.75
CA ARG A 35 4.54 4.49 -6.74
C ARG A 35 3.72 3.31 -6.22
N GLY A 36 4.37 2.37 -5.54
CA GLY A 36 3.68 1.23 -4.92
C GLY A 36 2.64 1.66 -3.88
N ARG A 37 2.93 2.68 -3.06
CA ARG A 37 1.99 3.22 -2.07
C ARG A 37 0.79 3.85 -2.75
N LYS A 38 1.01 4.59 -3.84
CA LYS A 38 -0.09 5.16 -4.64
C LYS A 38 -0.99 4.04 -5.21
N MET A 39 -0.39 3.05 -5.87
CA MET A 39 -1.15 1.93 -6.45
C MET A 39 -1.93 1.14 -5.38
N LEU A 40 -1.33 0.92 -4.22
CA LEU A 40 -1.99 0.23 -3.10
C LEU A 40 -3.16 1.07 -2.57
N LYS A 41 -2.96 2.37 -2.39
CA LYS A 41 -4.01 3.29 -1.94
C LYS A 41 -5.19 3.33 -2.93
N ASP A 42 -4.89 3.42 -4.23
CA ASP A 42 -5.92 3.43 -5.28
C ASP A 42 -6.73 2.12 -5.26
N LEU A 43 -6.05 0.96 -5.17
CA LEU A 43 -6.70 -0.35 -5.06
C LEU A 43 -7.59 -0.47 -3.80
N LEU A 44 -7.12 0.03 -2.66
CA LEU A 44 -7.90 0.03 -1.43
C LEU A 44 -9.17 0.87 -1.61
N PHE A 45 -9.09 2.06 -2.18
CA PHE A 45 -10.25 2.92 -2.41
C PHE A 45 -11.22 2.42 -3.48
N GLU A 46 -10.74 1.69 -4.49
CA GLU A 46 -11.60 0.97 -5.43
C GLU A 46 -12.38 -0.15 -4.74
N CYS A 47 -11.80 -0.76 -3.72
CA CYS A 47 -12.37 -1.90 -3.01
C CYS A 47 -13.32 -1.49 -1.87
N CYS A 48 -12.96 -0.46 -1.12
CA CYS A 48 -13.65 -0.04 0.10
C CYS A 48 -13.80 1.48 0.17
N HIS A 49 -14.87 1.92 0.83
CA HIS A 49 -14.94 3.26 1.37
C HIS A 49 -14.17 3.31 2.69
N PHE A 50 -13.49 4.43 2.95
CA PHE A 50 -12.79 4.68 4.20
C PHE A 50 -13.23 6.01 4.78
N GLU A 51 -13.46 6.03 6.09
CA GLU A 51 -13.69 7.24 6.86
C GLU A 51 -12.41 7.65 7.58
N PHE A 52 -12.17 8.96 7.63
CA PHE A 52 -10.96 9.53 8.19
C PHE A 52 -11.28 10.55 9.29
N ASP A 53 -10.46 10.59 10.31
CA ASP A 53 -10.46 11.68 11.28
C ASP A 53 -9.86 12.98 10.69
N ARG A 54 -9.87 14.06 11.48
CA ARG A 54 -9.34 15.37 11.08
C ARG A 54 -7.83 15.37 10.82
N SER A 55 -7.09 14.40 11.36
CA SER A 55 -5.65 14.21 11.13
C SER A 55 -5.34 13.28 9.95
N GLY A 56 -6.36 12.69 9.32
CA GLY A 56 -6.21 11.75 8.21
C GLY A 56 -5.94 10.30 8.65
N GLY A 57 -6.16 9.97 9.93
CA GLY A 57 -6.18 8.59 10.42
C GLY A 57 -7.47 7.88 10.01
N VAL A 58 -7.39 6.61 9.62
CA VAL A 58 -8.59 5.80 9.29
C VAL A 58 -9.33 5.49 10.58
N ILE A 59 -10.64 5.80 10.62
CA ILE A 59 -11.50 5.51 11.77
C ILE A 59 -12.54 4.42 11.47
N ASP A 60 -12.91 4.25 10.21
CA ASP A 60 -13.81 3.18 9.77
C ASP A 60 -13.56 2.82 8.29
N TYR A 61 -14.00 1.63 7.87
CA TYR A 61 -14.01 1.22 6.47
C TYR A 61 -15.17 0.26 6.19
N TYR A 62 -15.74 0.35 4.98
CA TYR A 62 -16.77 -0.58 4.53
C TYR A 62 -16.59 -0.96 3.06
N PRO A 63 -16.82 -2.24 2.69
CA PRO A 63 -16.65 -2.72 1.32
C PRO A 63 -17.68 -2.10 0.37
N HIS A 64 -17.27 -1.84 -0.88
CA HIS A 64 -18.22 -1.43 -1.92
C HIS A 64 -19.05 -2.64 -2.39
N VAL A 65 -20.36 -2.62 -2.15
CA VAL A 65 -21.27 -3.77 -2.36
C VAL A 65 -21.18 -4.39 -3.77
N THR A 66 -20.88 -3.60 -4.80
CA THR A 66 -20.87 -4.03 -6.21
C THR A 66 -19.49 -4.29 -6.81
N THR A 67 -18.43 -3.67 -6.30
CA THR A 67 -17.06 -3.72 -6.86
C THR A 67 -16.01 -4.28 -5.91
N CYS A 68 -16.38 -4.64 -4.68
CA CYS A 68 -15.41 -5.15 -3.71
C CYS A 68 -14.80 -6.48 -4.18
N CYS A 69 -13.49 -6.62 -3.97
CA CYS A 69 -12.75 -7.81 -4.38
C CYS A 69 -13.22 -9.04 -3.57
N PRO A 70 -13.04 -10.27 -4.11
CA PRO A 70 -13.50 -11.48 -3.43
C PRO A 70 -12.97 -11.65 -2.00
N VAL A 71 -11.77 -11.10 -1.71
CA VAL A 71 -11.06 -11.29 -0.43
C VAL A 71 -11.72 -10.54 0.73
N CYS A 72 -12.46 -9.46 0.47
CA CYS A 72 -13.08 -8.63 1.51
C CYS A 72 -14.56 -8.95 1.74
N ARG A 73 -15.11 -9.98 1.08
CA ARG A 73 -16.52 -10.42 1.24
C ARG A 73 -16.71 -11.52 2.28
N ASP A 74 -15.63 -12.07 2.82
CA ASP A 74 -15.66 -13.17 3.78
C ASP A 74 -15.13 -12.70 5.15
N GLU A 75 -15.99 -12.05 5.93
CA GLU A 75 -15.88 -11.97 7.40
C GLU A 75 -17.18 -12.49 8.04
#